data_AF-A0A7W7M7L1-F1
#
_entry.id   AF-A0A7W7M7L1-F1
#
_cell.length_a   1.000
_cell.length_b   1.000
_cell.length_c   1.000
_cell.angle_alpha   90.00
_cell.angle_beta   90.00
_cell.angle_gamma   90.00
#
_symmetry.space_group_name_H-M   'P 1'
#
loop_
_entity.id
_entity.type
_entity.pdbx_description
1 polymer ?
#
loop_
_entity_poly.entity_id
_entity_poly.type
_entity_poly.pdbx_seq_one_letter_code
_entity_poly.pdbx_strand_id
1 'polypeptide(L)'
;MTEITGDFEIHLTVYPGQAEGLAAFAAEHGVKFLHIELDRGTSASQPMLTLHGSGTLTEQLATVRDWCGWLRVAGMDPIRSKIEATPWAAGVPQSDEAARDEPAHRYFEHHIKLRLPAGVADLIAITDLVEPHGARLSRNARKRSADGSEIRFVNQRCHRAGRATASERLDRLVTALREDGHEIVSVEQEYVVHDDNLRLDDGWLPRAEPARAAVSRTPHLDRVAPRQRRDFPATYHPVAGTLQGLVFDPALKQHENAYRAGEPIFDNPVEGDRWRAARRAALDHVLTVLAGGSWGRSLVLRGSVTMPAWAGPAAREPGDLDFVVIPASMTSDSAEARALLDGIVAELAARPGAGLRPERVEQSAIWTYERADGRRLVIPFTGSRIPEGAVQVDIVFGEELPIAPEPLLLPGQDRPVLAVTAGLSLAWKLLWLATDCYPQGKDLYDAVLLAERATVDLALVRELMRPELGDEAGRFTAESVLSWPDVEWDNFFRDYPELVTEPHEQPWLRRLAVALDRSWS
;
A
#
# COMPACT_ATOMS: atom_id res chain seq x y z
N MET A 1 -11.09 3.48 44.40
CA MET A 1 -11.88 3.90 43.21
C MET A 1 -13.32 3.59 43.49
N THR A 2 -14.25 4.40 43.00
CA THR A 2 -15.69 4.14 43.15
C THR A 2 -16.05 2.89 42.37
N GLU A 3 -16.76 1.95 42.99
CA GLU A 3 -17.30 0.78 42.29
C GLU A 3 -18.32 1.26 41.25
N ILE A 4 -18.25 0.71 40.03
CA ILE A 4 -19.23 1.02 38.98
C ILE A 4 -20.29 -0.07 38.99
N THR A 5 -21.56 0.34 38.93
CA THR A 5 -22.71 -0.58 38.96
C THR A 5 -23.75 -0.19 37.93
N GLY A 6 -24.21 -1.15 37.14
CA GLY A 6 -25.17 -0.94 36.07
C GLY A 6 -25.23 -2.12 35.10
N ASP A 7 -25.65 -1.84 33.88
CA ASP A 7 -25.60 -2.76 32.75
C ASP A 7 -24.28 -2.56 31.97
N PHE A 8 -23.72 -3.68 31.50
CA PHE A 8 -22.44 -3.74 30.81
C PHE A 8 -22.49 -4.58 29.53
N GLU A 9 -21.72 -4.16 28.53
CA GLU A 9 -21.29 -4.97 27.38
C GLU A 9 -19.80 -5.33 27.57
N ILE A 10 -19.43 -6.58 27.28
CA ILE A 10 -18.06 -7.09 27.41
C ILE A 10 -17.59 -7.58 26.05
N HIS A 11 -16.42 -7.10 25.61
CA HIS A 11 -15.77 -7.57 24.41
C HIS A 11 -14.47 -8.33 24.72
N LEU A 12 -14.34 -9.53 24.16
CA LEU A 12 -13.11 -10.32 24.24
C LEU A 12 -12.54 -10.53 22.84
N THR A 13 -11.42 -9.87 22.55
CA THR A 13 -10.77 -9.91 21.23
C THR A 13 -9.67 -10.98 21.21
N VAL A 14 -9.57 -11.74 20.11
CA VAL A 14 -8.51 -12.73 19.87
C VAL A 14 -7.65 -12.35 18.67
N TYR A 15 -6.60 -13.12 18.36
CA TYR A 15 -5.78 -12.85 17.18
C TYR A 15 -6.58 -12.97 15.87
N PRO A 16 -6.25 -12.16 14.83
CA PRO A 16 -6.96 -12.18 13.54
C PRO A 16 -7.10 -13.57 12.92
N GLY A 17 -6.05 -14.40 12.99
CA GLY A 17 -6.04 -15.76 12.44
C GLY A 17 -6.96 -16.75 13.16
N GLN A 18 -7.60 -16.35 14.27
CA GLN A 18 -8.53 -17.18 15.04
C GLN A 18 -10.00 -16.78 14.81
N ALA A 19 -10.29 -15.90 13.86
CA ALA A 19 -11.64 -15.38 13.62
C ALA A 19 -12.69 -16.47 13.31
N GLU A 20 -12.37 -17.43 12.44
CA GLU A 20 -13.29 -18.53 12.10
C GLU A 20 -13.55 -19.45 13.29
N GLY A 21 -12.49 -19.81 14.03
CA GLY A 21 -12.61 -20.60 15.26
C GLY A 21 -13.43 -19.88 16.32
N LEU A 22 -13.25 -18.56 16.47
CA LEU A 22 -14.03 -17.76 17.41
C LEU A 22 -15.51 -17.67 17.00
N ALA A 23 -15.80 -17.54 15.71
CA ALA A 23 -17.17 -17.52 15.21
C ALA A 23 -17.90 -18.85 15.49
N ALA A 24 -17.21 -19.99 15.29
CA ALA A 24 -17.75 -21.30 15.63
C ALA A 24 -17.97 -21.45 17.15
N PHE A 25 -17.00 -21.05 17.96
CA PHE A 25 -17.09 -21.06 19.41
C PHE A 25 -18.25 -20.20 19.94
N ALA A 26 -18.44 -19.01 19.35
CA ALA A 26 -19.54 -18.11 19.70
C ALA A 26 -20.90 -18.75 19.44
N ALA A 27 -21.06 -19.41 18.29
CA ALA A 27 -22.29 -20.10 17.92
C ALA A 27 -22.59 -21.27 18.86
N GLU A 28 -21.58 -22.06 19.23
CA GLU A 28 -21.72 -23.18 20.19
C GLU A 28 -22.17 -22.70 21.57
N HIS A 29 -21.64 -21.57 22.03
CA HIS A 29 -21.90 -21.04 23.38
C HIS A 29 -23.06 -20.02 23.42
N GLY A 30 -23.73 -19.78 22.29
CA GLY A 30 -24.88 -18.88 22.21
C GLY A 30 -24.55 -17.41 22.47
N VAL A 31 -23.32 -16.99 22.19
CA VAL A 31 -22.86 -15.60 22.36
C VAL A 31 -22.63 -14.92 21.01
N LYS A 32 -22.64 -13.59 21.01
CA LYS A 32 -22.53 -12.81 19.78
C LYS A 32 -21.07 -12.74 19.34
N PHE A 33 -20.80 -13.10 18.08
CA PHE A 33 -19.53 -12.84 17.40
C PHE A 33 -19.61 -11.51 16.66
N LEU A 34 -18.56 -10.71 16.78
CA LEU A 34 -18.35 -9.49 16.00
C LEU A 34 -16.95 -9.52 15.40
N HIS A 35 -16.83 -9.05 14.16
CA HIS A 35 -15.53 -8.80 13.53
C HIS A 35 -15.51 -7.36 13.08
N ILE A 36 -14.64 -6.56 13.68
CA ILE A 36 -14.42 -5.16 13.30
C ILE A 36 -13.12 -5.08 12.52
N GLU A 37 -13.16 -4.40 11.38
CA GLU A 37 -11.95 -3.99 10.66
C GLU A 37 -11.82 -2.47 10.75
N LEU A 38 -10.74 -2.02 11.39
CA LEU A 38 -10.36 -0.63 11.42
C LEU A 38 -9.87 -0.21 10.02
N ASP A 39 -10.09 1.04 9.66
CA ASP A 39 -9.65 1.58 8.37
C ASP A 39 -8.11 1.68 8.26
N ARG A 40 -7.42 1.88 9.38
CA ARG A 40 -5.95 1.84 9.49
C ARG A 40 -5.50 1.39 10.89
N GLY A 41 -4.19 1.25 11.08
CA GLY A 41 -3.57 0.92 12.35
C GLY A 41 -2.93 -0.46 12.36
N THR A 42 -2.09 -0.70 13.36
CA THR A 42 -1.25 -1.91 13.45
C THR A 42 -2.05 -3.19 13.69
N SER A 43 -3.22 -3.08 14.33
CA SER A 43 -4.13 -4.20 14.64
C SER A 43 -5.51 -3.95 14.04
N ALA A 44 -5.56 -3.85 12.70
CA ALA A 44 -6.78 -3.48 11.98
C ALA A 44 -7.91 -4.52 12.11
N SER A 45 -7.59 -5.81 12.11
CA SER A 45 -8.58 -6.90 12.20
C SER A 45 -8.82 -7.31 13.66
N GLN A 46 -10.06 -7.17 14.13
CA GLN A 46 -10.42 -7.44 15.52
C GLN A 46 -11.65 -8.36 15.61
N PRO A 47 -11.45 -9.70 15.59
CA PRO A 47 -12.49 -10.66 15.90
C PRO A 47 -12.73 -10.72 17.42
N MET A 48 -13.99 -10.60 17.84
CA MET A 48 -14.35 -10.50 19.25
C MET A 48 -15.67 -11.21 19.59
N LEU A 49 -15.76 -11.71 20.82
CA LEU A 49 -17.03 -12.07 21.44
C LEU A 49 -17.65 -10.85 22.10
N THR A 50 -18.98 -10.80 22.11
CA THR A 50 -19.76 -9.83 22.87
C THR A 50 -20.65 -10.56 23.88
N LEU A 51 -20.48 -10.20 25.15
CA LEU A 51 -21.28 -10.69 26.28
C LEU A 51 -22.02 -9.51 26.91
N HIS A 52 -23.15 -9.78 27.55
CA HIS A 52 -23.90 -8.78 28.31
C HIS A 52 -23.97 -9.21 29.77
N GLY A 53 -23.90 -8.25 30.68
CA GLY A 53 -24.02 -8.50 32.12
C GLY A 53 -24.55 -7.30 32.87
N SER A 54 -24.98 -7.52 34.11
CA SER A 54 -25.40 -6.46 35.02
C SER A 54 -24.89 -6.74 36.42
N GLY A 55 -24.88 -5.71 37.27
CA GLY A 55 -24.35 -5.79 38.63
C GLY A 55 -23.14 -4.87 38.80
N THR A 56 -22.07 -5.37 39.41
CA THR A 56 -20.85 -4.60 39.72
C THR A 56 -19.75 -4.86 38.69
N LEU A 57 -18.83 -3.88 38.52
CA LEU A 57 -17.63 -4.05 37.70
C LEU A 57 -16.78 -5.24 38.18
N THR A 58 -16.70 -5.45 39.49
CA THR A 58 -15.98 -6.58 40.09
C THR A 58 -16.52 -7.94 39.62
N GLU A 59 -17.84 -8.08 39.54
CA GLU A 59 -18.49 -9.28 38.99
C GLU A 59 -18.21 -9.43 37.49
N GLN A 60 -18.27 -8.34 36.71
CA GLN A 60 -17.98 -8.40 35.27
C GLN A 60 -16.53 -8.79 34.99
N LEU A 61 -15.58 -8.33 35.80
CA LEU A 61 -14.18 -8.75 35.72
C LEU A 61 -14.01 -10.24 36.05
N ALA A 62 -14.87 -10.83 36.90
CA ALA A 62 -14.89 -12.28 37.11
C ALA A 62 -15.39 -13.01 35.86
N THR A 63 -16.47 -12.54 35.26
CA THR A 63 -16.99 -13.05 33.98
C THR A 63 -15.90 -13.03 32.89
N VAL A 64 -15.17 -11.92 32.74
CA VAL A 64 -14.04 -11.82 31.81
C VAL A 64 -12.98 -12.90 32.06
N ARG A 65 -12.61 -13.14 33.33
CA ARG A 65 -11.60 -14.15 33.66
C ARG A 65 -12.05 -15.56 33.26
N ASP A 66 -13.30 -15.90 33.54
CA ASP A 66 -13.86 -17.22 33.25
C ASP A 66 -13.92 -17.47 31.74
N TRP A 67 -14.45 -16.51 30.98
CA TRP A 67 -14.53 -16.62 29.51
C TRP A 67 -13.15 -16.62 28.84
N CYS A 68 -12.21 -15.81 29.31
CA CYS A 68 -10.82 -15.89 28.85
C CYS A 68 -10.19 -17.27 29.17
N GLY A 69 -10.60 -17.92 30.27
CA GLY A 69 -10.24 -19.30 30.57
C GLY A 69 -10.77 -20.28 29.54
N TRP A 70 -12.07 -20.19 29.20
CA TRP A 70 -12.71 -21.06 28.21
C TRP A 70 -12.13 -20.87 26.80
N LEU A 71 -11.86 -19.64 26.38
CA LEU A 71 -11.19 -19.37 25.11
C LEU A 71 -9.82 -20.04 25.02
N ARG A 72 -9.01 -19.95 26.08
CA ARG A 72 -7.69 -20.61 26.13
C ARG A 72 -7.79 -22.13 26.10
N VAL A 73 -8.77 -22.71 26.79
CA VAL A 73 -9.05 -24.17 26.72
C VAL A 73 -9.43 -24.59 25.29
N ALA A 74 -10.14 -23.74 24.56
CA ALA A 74 -10.48 -23.94 23.17
C ALA A 74 -9.31 -23.63 22.19
N GLY A 75 -8.11 -23.33 22.70
CA GLY A 75 -6.92 -23.05 21.88
C GLY A 75 -6.89 -21.65 21.26
N MET A 76 -7.68 -20.71 21.77
CA MET A 76 -7.69 -19.32 21.34
C MET A 76 -7.02 -18.42 22.37
N ASP A 77 -6.37 -17.34 21.91
CA ASP A 77 -5.63 -16.43 22.79
C ASP A 77 -6.36 -15.08 22.88
N PRO A 78 -7.02 -14.76 24.00
CA PRO A 78 -7.56 -13.43 24.23
C PRO A 78 -6.42 -12.41 24.34
N ILE A 79 -6.44 -11.41 23.45
CA ILE A 79 -5.43 -10.35 23.36
C ILE A 79 -5.91 -9.00 23.90
N ARG A 80 -7.23 -8.86 24.10
CA ARG A 80 -7.85 -7.69 24.74
C ARG A 80 -9.17 -8.07 25.40
N SER A 81 -9.42 -7.53 26.58
CA SER A 81 -10.73 -7.50 27.23
C SER A 81 -11.18 -6.06 27.45
N LYS A 82 -12.37 -5.73 26.95
CA LYS A 82 -13.01 -4.42 27.12
C LYS A 82 -14.34 -4.60 27.85
N ILE A 83 -14.61 -3.77 28.84
CA ILE A 83 -15.91 -3.72 29.53
C ILE A 83 -16.45 -2.30 29.39
N GLU A 84 -17.66 -2.19 28.89
CA GLU A 84 -18.39 -0.96 28.63
C GLU A 84 -19.62 -0.89 29.51
N ALA A 85 -19.79 0.23 30.21
CA ALA A 85 -20.97 0.51 31.01
C ALA A 85 -21.88 1.49 30.26
N THR A 86 -23.18 1.38 30.52
CA THR A 86 -24.11 2.45 30.13
C THR A 86 -23.67 3.80 30.71
N PRO A 87 -23.85 4.92 29.98
CA PRO A 87 -23.24 6.20 30.34
C PRO A 87 -23.88 6.87 31.57
N TRP A 88 -25.01 6.34 32.05
CA TRP A 88 -25.70 6.74 33.28
C TRP A 88 -25.46 5.79 34.46
N ALA A 89 -24.60 4.77 34.30
CA ALA A 89 -24.28 3.87 35.39
C ALA A 89 -23.68 4.61 36.59
N ALA A 90 -23.94 4.09 37.80
CA ALA A 90 -23.41 4.68 39.02
C ALA A 90 -21.88 4.60 39.00
N GLY A 91 -21.19 5.70 39.32
CA GLY A 91 -19.73 5.78 39.31
C GLY A 91 -19.10 6.27 38.00
N VAL A 92 -19.89 6.47 36.93
CA VAL A 92 -19.41 7.08 35.68
C VAL A 92 -19.15 8.59 35.87
N PRO A 93 -17.99 9.14 35.44
CA PRO A 93 -17.64 10.54 35.64
C PRO A 93 -18.55 11.49 34.84
N GLN A 94 -19.15 12.45 35.54
CA GLN A 94 -20.06 13.42 34.91
C GLN A 94 -19.33 14.65 34.33
N SER A 95 -18.22 15.08 34.94
CA SER A 95 -17.40 16.22 34.50
C SER A 95 -15.99 15.81 34.08
N ASP A 96 -15.30 16.67 33.34
CA ASP A 96 -13.92 16.45 32.90
C ASP A 96 -12.96 16.37 34.09
N GLU A 97 -13.19 17.12 35.16
CA GLU A 97 -12.41 17.05 36.39
C GLU A 97 -12.45 15.64 36.98
N ALA A 98 -13.64 15.06 37.12
CA ALA A 98 -13.78 13.69 37.58
C ALA A 98 -13.12 12.68 36.63
N ALA A 99 -13.23 12.87 35.32
CA ALA A 99 -12.62 12.00 34.32
C ALA A 99 -11.07 12.10 34.27
N ARG A 100 -10.48 13.21 34.72
CA ARG A 100 -9.02 13.35 34.84
C ARG A 100 -8.45 12.47 35.94
N ASP A 101 -9.20 12.24 37.02
CA ASP A 101 -8.78 11.41 38.15
C ASP A 101 -8.98 9.90 37.89
N GLU A 102 -9.73 9.54 36.85
CA GLU A 102 -9.92 8.14 36.44
C GLU A 102 -8.65 7.53 35.81
N PRO A 103 -8.49 6.19 35.83
CA PRO A 103 -7.43 5.51 35.09
C PRO A 103 -7.43 5.83 33.59
N ALA A 104 -6.25 5.87 32.98
CA ALA A 104 -6.08 6.25 31.57
C ALA A 104 -6.80 5.31 30.56
N HIS A 105 -7.05 4.07 30.96
CA HIS A 105 -7.78 3.09 30.16
C HIS A 105 -9.31 3.27 30.19
N ARG A 106 -9.82 4.25 30.95
CA ARG A 106 -11.24 4.57 30.97
C ARG A 106 -11.55 5.79 30.11
N TYR A 107 -12.57 5.69 29.29
CA TYR A 107 -12.94 6.72 28.34
C TYR A 107 -14.38 6.54 27.86
N PHE A 108 -15.00 7.60 27.35
CA PHE A 108 -16.26 7.46 26.62
C PHE A 108 -15.98 7.01 25.19
N GLU A 109 -16.79 6.09 24.67
CA GLU A 109 -16.77 5.66 23.28
C GLU A 109 -18.16 5.87 22.67
N HIS A 110 -18.20 6.29 21.42
CA HIS A 110 -19.43 6.46 20.66
C HIS A 110 -19.42 5.56 19.43
N HIS A 111 -20.54 4.92 19.16
CA HIS A 111 -20.76 4.06 18.00
C HIS A 111 -21.98 4.57 17.23
N ILE A 112 -21.74 5.17 16.06
CA ILE A 112 -22.80 5.66 15.18
C ILE A 112 -22.93 4.70 14.00
N LYS A 113 -24.08 4.04 13.85
CA LYS A 113 -24.37 3.17 12.70
C LYS A 113 -24.93 4.03 11.57
N LEU A 114 -24.24 4.07 10.45
CA LEU A 114 -24.66 4.76 9.24
C LEU A 114 -25.10 3.76 8.18
N ARG A 115 -26.14 4.12 7.43
CA ARG A 115 -26.41 3.50 6.13
C ARG A 115 -25.72 4.33 5.05
N LEU A 116 -24.81 3.70 4.31
CA LEU A 116 -24.00 4.34 3.29
C LEU A 116 -24.19 3.65 1.94
N PRO A 117 -24.04 4.37 0.82
CA PRO A 117 -23.78 3.76 -0.48
C PRO A 117 -22.48 2.94 -0.43
N ALA A 118 -22.33 1.97 -1.34
CA ALA A 118 -21.12 1.14 -1.42
C ALA A 118 -19.94 1.76 -2.20
N GLY A 119 -20.07 3.01 -2.67
CA GLY A 119 -19.07 3.67 -3.52
C GLY A 119 -17.85 4.14 -2.74
N VAL A 120 -16.65 3.92 -3.29
CA VAL A 120 -15.39 4.33 -2.66
C VAL A 120 -15.32 5.85 -2.45
N ALA A 121 -15.88 6.63 -3.39
CA ALA A 121 -15.93 8.09 -3.25
C ALA A 121 -16.75 8.53 -2.03
N ASP A 122 -17.87 7.86 -1.73
CA ASP A 122 -18.69 8.14 -0.55
C ASP A 122 -17.94 7.77 0.73
N LEU A 123 -17.20 6.65 0.73
CA LEU A 123 -16.37 6.23 1.86
C LEU A 123 -15.24 7.22 2.17
N ILE A 124 -14.63 7.82 1.13
CA ILE A 124 -13.63 8.88 1.31
C ILE A 124 -14.29 10.15 1.88
N ALA A 125 -15.42 10.57 1.31
CA ALA A 125 -16.13 11.78 1.75
C ALA A 125 -16.56 11.68 3.23
N ILE A 126 -17.14 10.57 3.65
CA ILE A 126 -17.52 10.37 5.06
C ILE A 126 -16.30 10.32 5.98
N THR A 127 -15.18 9.74 5.53
CA THR A 127 -13.94 9.72 6.31
C THR A 127 -13.42 11.13 6.55
N ASP A 128 -13.41 11.98 5.51
CA ASP A 128 -13.00 13.39 5.61
C ASP A 128 -13.95 14.22 6.49
N LEU A 129 -15.25 13.88 6.49
CA LEU A 129 -16.24 14.53 7.34
C LEU A 129 -16.03 14.22 8.82
N VAL A 130 -15.73 12.96 9.18
CA VAL A 130 -15.70 12.53 10.59
C VAL A 130 -14.33 12.66 11.26
N GLU A 131 -13.23 12.64 10.50
CA GLU A 131 -11.88 12.74 11.05
C GLU A 131 -11.63 14.03 11.87
N PRO A 132 -12.09 15.23 11.47
CA PRO A 132 -11.99 16.45 12.28
C PRO A 132 -12.68 16.38 13.64
N HIS A 133 -13.66 15.48 13.80
CA HIS A 133 -14.35 15.24 15.06
C HIS A 133 -13.61 14.21 15.94
N GLY A 134 -12.44 13.72 15.54
CA GLY A 134 -11.73 12.64 16.24
C GLY A 134 -12.46 11.30 16.11
N ALA A 135 -13.24 11.13 15.04
CA ALA A 135 -13.96 9.91 14.72
C ALA A 135 -13.34 9.20 13.50
N ARG A 136 -13.61 7.90 13.35
CA ARG A 136 -13.17 7.07 12.22
C ARG A 136 -14.27 6.17 11.73
N LEU A 137 -14.34 6.00 10.41
CA LEU A 137 -15.22 5.03 9.76
C LEU A 137 -14.63 3.62 9.85
N SER A 138 -15.45 2.60 10.07
CA SER A 138 -15.04 1.19 9.96
C SER A 138 -14.80 0.80 8.50
N ARG A 139 -13.79 -0.05 8.27
CA ARG A 139 -13.48 -0.59 6.94
C ARG A 139 -14.50 -1.61 6.47
N ASN A 140 -14.90 -2.54 7.32
CA ASN A 140 -15.84 -3.57 6.89
C ASN A 140 -17.30 -3.08 7.00
N ALA A 141 -18.10 -3.44 5.99
CA ALA A 141 -19.55 -3.37 6.07
C ALA A 141 -20.06 -4.49 6.98
N ARG A 142 -20.79 -4.14 8.04
CA ARG A 142 -21.39 -5.12 8.96
C ARG A 142 -22.59 -5.84 8.37
N LYS A 143 -23.30 -5.16 7.49
CA LYS A 143 -24.44 -5.69 6.76
C LYS A 143 -24.50 -5.03 5.40
N ARG A 144 -24.77 -5.83 4.36
CA ARG A 144 -25.12 -5.35 3.03
C ARG A 144 -26.60 -5.58 2.81
N SER A 145 -27.29 -4.57 2.32
CA SER A 145 -28.70 -4.64 1.93
C SER A 145 -28.81 -5.13 0.49
N ALA A 146 -30.02 -5.58 0.10
CA ALA A 146 -30.29 -6.03 -1.26
C ALA A 146 -30.16 -4.93 -2.33
N ASP A 147 -30.28 -3.66 -1.93
CA ASP A 147 -30.09 -2.48 -2.77
C ASP A 147 -28.61 -2.05 -2.89
N GLY A 148 -27.67 -2.82 -2.33
CA GLY A 148 -26.25 -2.51 -2.35
C GLY A 148 -25.80 -1.55 -1.24
N SER A 149 -26.71 -1.00 -0.41
CA SER A 149 -26.32 -0.15 0.72
C SER A 149 -25.60 -0.95 1.81
N GLU A 150 -24.67 -0.30 2.49
CA GLU A 150 -23.85 -0.87 3.56
C GLU A 150 -24.18 -0.23 4.91
N ILE A 151 -24.16 -1.03 5.97
CA ILE A 151 -24.15 -0.53 7.34
C ILE A 151 -22.71 -0.50 7.85
N ARG A 152 -22.21 0.69 8.17
CA ARG A 152 -20.88 0.93 8.72
C ARG A 152 -20.96 1.71 10.02
N PHE A 153 -19.90 1.63 10.82
CA PHE A 153 -19.78 2.37 12.07
C PHE A 153 -18.87 3.58 11.90
N VAL A 154 -19.27 4.69 12.51
CA VAL A 154 -18.36 5.78 12.85
C VAL A 154 -18.11 5.69 14.35
N ASN A 155 -16.83 5.56 14.72
CA ASN A 155 -16.40 5.39 16.11
C ASN A 155 -15.66 6.65 16.58
N GLN A 156 -15.98 7.14 17.77
CA GLN A 156 -15.31 8.29 18.39
C GLN A 156 -14.89 7.93 19.81
N ARG A 157 -13.65 8.23 20.20
CA ARG A 157 -13.18 8.02 21.57
C ARG A 157 -12.88 9.33 22.27
N CYS A 158 -13.44 9.48 23.47
CA CYS A 158 -13.35 10.69 24.28
C CYS A 158 -12.59 10.38 25.58
N HIS A 159 -11.25 10.37 25.49
CA HIS A 159 -10.38 10.23 26.65
C HIS A 159 -10.42 11.50 27.51
N ARG A 160 -10.32 11.32 28.84
CA ARG A 160 -10.26 12.41 29.84
C ARG A 160 -11.44 13.38 29.77
N ALA A 161 -12.57 12.94 29.22
CA ALA A 161 -13.81 13.71 29.15
C ALA A 161 -14.85 13.12 30.11
N GLY A 162 -15.57 13.99 30.81
CA GLY A 162 -16.78 13.61 31.53
C GLY A 162 -17.95 13.41 30.57
N ARG A 163 -19.04 12.84 31.08
CA ARG A 163 -20.25 12.56 30.30
C ARG A 163 -20.76 13.79 29.55
N ALA A 164 -20.76 14.97 30.17
CA ALA A 164 -21.25 16.20 29.54
C ALA A 164 -20.47 16.54 28.26
N THR A 165 -19.14 16.59 28.36
CA THR A 165 -18.24 16.87 27.23
C THR A 165 -18.27 15.77 26.16
N ALA A 166 -18.34 14.51 26.56
CA ALA A 166 -18.47 13.39 25.62
C ALA A 166 -19.77 13.51 24.81
N SER A 167 -20.89 13.80 25.48
CA SER A 167 -22.20 13.99 24.81
C SER A 167 -22.19 15.18 23.86
N GLU A 168 -21.56 16.30 24.23
CA GLU A 168 -21.41 17.47 23.35
C GLU A 168 -20.57 17.15 22.10
N ARG A 169 -19.50 16.35 22.24
CA ARG A 169 -18.68 15.89 21.10
C ARG A 169 -19.47 14.97 20.18
N LEU A 170 -20.30 14.09 20.75
CA LEU A 170 -21.21 13.24 20.00
C LEU A 170 -22.24 14.06 19.24
N ASP A 171 -22.89 15.02 19.89
CA ASP A 171 -23.92 15.88 19.28
C ASP A 171 -23.35 16.68 18.10
N ARG A 172 -22.12 17.18 18.21
CA ARG A 172 -21.42 17.85 17.10
C ARG A 172 -21.19 16.92 15.91
N LEU A 173 -20.75 15.68 16.16
CA LEU A 173 -20.53 14.68 15.12
C LEU A 173 -21.85 14.26 14.45
N VAL A 174 -22.90 14.01 15.24
CA VAL A 174 -24.24 13.67 14.75
C VAL A 174 -24.83 14.82 13.93
N THR A 175 -24.62 16.06 14.35
CA THR A 175 -25.07 17.25 13.60
C THR A 175 -24.39 17.33 12.24
N ALA A 176 -23.07 17.21 12.19
CA ALA A 176 -22.31 17.23 10.93
C ALA A 176 -22.78 16.14 9.96
N LEU A 177 -22.98 14.91 10.46
CA LEU A 177 -23.49 13.78 9.67
C LEU A 177 -24.89 14.05 9.08
N ARG A 178 -25.79 14.66 9.87
CA ARG A 178 -27.15 15.00 9.41
C ARG A 178 -27.16 16.16 8.42
N GLU A 179 -26.33 17.17 8.64
CA GLU A 179 -26.20 18.32 7.74
C GLU A 179 -25.64 17.91 6.38
N ASP A 180 -24.77 16.90 6.32
CA ASP A 180 -24.29 16.29 5.07
C ASP A 180 -25.27 15.26 4.47
N GLY A 181 -26.41 15.02 5.14
CA GLY A 181 -27.51 14.19 4.62
C GLY A 181 -27.40 12.69 4.88
N HIS A 182 -26.52 12.24 5.77
CA HIS A 182 -26.37 10.80 6.07
C HIS A 182 -27.52 10.25 6.92
N GLU A 183 -27.95 9.03 6.59
CA GLU A 183 -28.93 8.28 7.38
C GLU A 183 -28.26 7.60 8.58
N ILE A 184 -28.56 8.11 9.78
CA ILE A 184 -28.14 7.52 11.04
C ILE A 184 -29.16 6.46 11.47
N VAL A 185 -28.72 5.20 11.53
CA VAL A 185 -29.53 4.05 11.94
C VAL A 185 -29.62 3.95 13.46
N SER A 186 -28.50 4.15 14.16
CA SER A 186 -28.46 4.19 15.62
C SER A 186 -27.26 4.98 16.12
N VAL A 187 -27.36 5.48 17.36
CA VAL A 187 -26.28 6.14 18.08
C VAL A 187 -26.19 5.49 19.46
N GLU A 188 -25.01 5.01 19.79
CA GLU A 188 -24.68 4.42 21.09
C GLU A 188 -23.55 5.25 21.72
N GLN A 189 -23.67 5.53 23.02
CA GLN A 189 -22.64 6.18 23.83
C GLN A 189 -22.43 5.30 25.06
N GLU A 190 -21.19 4.93 25.31
CA GLU A 190 -20.82 4.02 26.38
C GLU A 190 -19.59 4.55 27.11
N TYR A 191 -19.39 4.07 28.34
CA TYR A 191 -18.20 4.39 29.12
C TYR A 191 -17.38 3.12 29.30
N VAL A 192 -16.20 3.07 28.68
CA VAL A 192 -15.24 1.99 28.86
C VAL A 192 -14.68 2.06 30.27
N VAL A 193 -15.00 1.06 31.08
CA VAL A 193 -14.62 0.98 32.51
C VAL A 193 -13.40 0.10 32.74
N HIS A 194 -13.07 -0.75 31.76
CA HIS A 194 -11.89 -1.60 31.73
C HIS A 194 -11.47 -1.83 30.27
N ASP A 195 -10.18 -1.65 30.01
CA ASP A 195 -9.53 -2.01 28.74
C ASP A 195 -8.08 -2.36 29.07
N ASP A 196 -7.72 -3.63 28.92
CA ASP A 196 -6.39 -4.13 29.26
C ASP A 196 -5.34 -3.95 28.16
N ASN A 197 -5.74 -3.53 26.95
CA ASN A 197 -4.81 -3.42 25.82
C ASN A 197 -5.19 -2.34 24.79
N LEU A 198 -4.96 -1.08 25.15
CA LEU A 198 -5.11 0.08 24.28
C LEU A 198 -4.21 0.05 23.02
N ARG A 199 -3.16 -0.77 23.00
CA ARG A 199 -2.19 -0.80 21.89
C ARG A 199 -2.81 -1.35 20.60
N LEU A 200 -3.94 -2.05 20.68
CA LEU A 200 -4.68 -2.49 19.49
C LEU A 200 -5.21 -1.31 18.65
N ASP A 201 -5.25 -0.10 19.22
CA ASP A 201 -5.67 1.10 18.50
C ASP A 201 -4.48 1.96 18.02
N ASP A 202 -3.25 1.47 18.19
CA ASP A 202 -2.04 2.16 17.75
C ASP A 202 -2.06 2.35 16.22
N GLY A 203 -2.03 3.62 15.80
CA GLY A 203 -2.08 4.04 14.40
C GLY A 203 -3.50 4.24 13.86
N TRP A 204 -4.56 3.92 14.62
CA TRP A 204 -5.94 4.11 14.19
C TRP A 204 -6.44 5.54 14.43
N LEU A 205 -6.48 5.95 15.70
CA LEU A 205 -6.87 7.29 16.11
C LEU A 205 -5.65 8.21 16.22
N PRO A 206 -5.77 9.51 15.89
CA PRO A 206 -4.70 10.46 16.17
C PRO A 206 -4.41 10.46 17.67
N ARG A 207 -3.17 10.19 18.07
CA ARG A 207 -2.74 10.44 19.45
C ARG A 207 -2.87 11.95 19.71
N ALA A 208 -3.29 12.33 20.92
CA ALA A 208 -3.23 13.74 21.34
C ALA A 208 -1.83 14.29 21.03
N GLU A 209 -1.78 15.38 20.26
CA GLU A 209 -0.64 15.79 19.42
C GLU A 209 0.72 15.76 20.13
N PRO A 210 1.75 15.11 19.56
CA PRO A 210 3.05 15.74 19.43
C PRO A 210 2.99 16.75 18.26
N ALA A 211 3.54 17.93 18.48
CA ALA A 211 3.68 18.97 17.46
C ALA A 211 4.15 18.35 16.13
N ARG A 212 3.36 18.57 15.07
CA ARG A 212 3.76 18.25 13.70
C ARG A 212 5.11 18.91 13.45
N ALA A 213 6.19 18.13 13.50
CA ALA A 213 7.46 18.56 12.96
C ALA A 213 7.18 18.91 11.51
N ALA A 214 7.42 20.17 11.13
CA ALA A 214 7.30 20.61 9.77
C ALA A 214 8.18 19.69 8.92
N VAL A 215 7.55 18.83 8.13
CA VAL A 215 8.25 18.04 7.13
C VAL A 215 8.94 19.06 6.22
N SER A 216 10.26 19.10 6.28
CA SER A 216 11.05 19.98 5.45
C SER A 216 10.71 19.67 3.99
N ARG A 217 10.23 20.67 3.25
CA ARG A 217 9.88 20.56 1.83
C ARG A 217 11.12 20.42 0.93
N THR A 218 12.31 20.48 1.52
CA THR A 218 13.56 20.25 0.81
C THR A 218 13.90 18.78 0.94
N PRO A 219 13.99 18.00 -0.16
CA PRO A 219 14.47 16.63 -0.09
C PRO A 219 15.88 16.62 0.51
N HIS A 220 15.98 16.27 1.78
CA HIS A 220 17.27 15.91 2.38
C HIS A 220 17.63 14.52 1.85
N LEU A 221 18.85 14.39 1.34
CA LEU A 221 19.41 13.07 1.06
C LEU A 221 19.85 12.48 2.39
N ASP A 222 19.00 11.64 2.99
CA ASP A 222 19.33 10.95 4.23
C ASP A 222 20.57 10.07 4.04
N ARG A 223 20.79 9.56 2.81
CA ARG A 223 21.98 8.83 2.39
C ARG A 223 22.38 9.20 0.96
N VAL A 224 23.60 9.68 0.81
CA VAL A 224 24.21 9.93 -0.51
C VAL A 224 24.78 8.62 -1.07
N ALA A 225 24.51 8.35 -2.34
CA ALA A 225 25.07 7.22 -3.06
C ALA A 225 26.61 7.28 -3.05
N PRO A 226 27.33 6.27 -2.50
CA PRO A 226 28.78 6.28 -2.49
C PRO A 226 29.32 6.19 -3.92
N ARG A 227 30.43 6.89 -4.19
CA ARG A 227 31.11 6.83 -5.48
C ARG A 227 31.86 5.51 -5.70
N GLN A 228 32.25 4.86 -4.60
CA GLN A 228 32.96 3.60 -4.65
C GLN A 228 31.97 2.45 -4.66
N ARG A 229 32.28 1.46 -5.50
CA ARG A 229 31.45 0.29 -5.79
C ARG A 229 31.73 -0.90 -4.85
N ARG A 230 32.60 -0.69 -3.86
CA ARG A 230 33.01 -1.75 -2.93
C ARG A 230 31.78 -2.25 -2.17
N ASP A 231 31.57 -3.55 -2.20
CA ASP A 231 30.46 -4.25 -1.55
C ASP A 231 29.07 -3.99 -2.19
N PHE A 232 29.01 -3.32 -3.36
CA PHE A 232 27.80 -3.15 -4.18
C PHE A 232 27.76 -4.13 -5.37
N PRO A 233 26.57 -4.38 -5.96
CA PRO A 233 26.45 -5.26 -7.12
C PRO A 233 27.29 -4.84 -8.33
N ALA A 234 27.54 -5.82 -9.22
CA ALA A 234 28.15 -5.66 -10.54
C ALA A 234 27.57 -4.49 -11.36
N THR A 235 26.33 -4.12 -11.08
CA THR A 235 25.52 -3.18 -11.83
C THR A 235 25.32 -1.83 -11.12
N TYR A 236 26.05 -1.55 -10.04
CA TYR A 236 25.97 -0.26 -9.34
C TYR A 236 26.81 0.82 -10.04
N HIS A 237 26.16 1.73 -10.78
CA HIS A 237 26.84 2.78 -11.56
C HIS A 237 26.35 4.20 -11.18
N PRO A 238 26.95 4.84 -10.16
CA PRO A 238 26.69 6.24 -9.88
C PRO A 238 27.31 7.13 -10.98
N VAL A 239 26.63 8.23 -11.30
CA VAL A 239 27.09 9.23 -12.27
C VAL A 239 28.13 10.14 -11.61
N ALA A 240 29.29 10.25 -12.24
CA ALA A 240 30.39 11.04 -11.70
C ALA A 240 30.07 12.54 -11.73
N GLY A 241 30.41 13.26 -10.65
CA GLY A 241 30.23 14.71 -10.57
C GLY A 241 28.80 15.16 -10.25
N THR A 242 27.87 14.23 -10.03
CA THR A 242 26.49 14.54 -9.62
C THR A 242 26.21 14.14 -8.18
N LEU A 243 25.14 14.69 -7.62
CA LEU A 243 24.59 14.24 -6.35
C LEU A 243 23.49 13.21 -6.62
N GLN A 244 23.55 12.06 -5.96
CA GLN A 244 22.56 10.99 -6.08
C GLN A 244 22.20 10.44 -4.70
N GLY A 245 20.92 10.11 -4.51
CA GLY A 245 20.46 9.38 -3.33
C GLY A 245 20.81 7.91 -3.42
N LEU A 246 21.06 7.29 -2.27
CA LEU A 246 21.14 5.85 -2.15
C LEU A 246 19.72 5.29 -2.04
N VAL A 247 19.23 4.62 -3.08
CA VAL A 247 17.84 4.13 -3.17
C VAL A 247 17.82 2.62 -3.01
N PHE A 248 17.04 2.11 -2.07
CA PHE A 248 16.88 0.67 -1.89
C PHE A 248 16.18 0.08 -3.11
N ASP A 249 16.70 -1.04 -3.61
CA ASP A 249 16.12 -1.77 -4.74
C ASP A 249 15.81 -3.19 -4.27
N PRO A 250 14.51 -3.53 -4.07
CA PRO A 250 14.11 -4.87 -3.64
C PRO A 250 14.64 -5.99 -4.55
N ALA A 251 14.86 -5.70 -5.85
CA ALA A 251 15.37 -6.68 -6.80
C ALA A 251 16.83 -7.09 -6.56
N LEU A 252 17.52 -6.38 -5.66
CA LEU A 252 18.90 -6.61 -5.26
C LEU A 252 19.04 -7.15 -3.83
N LYS A 253 17.94 -7.54 -3.15
CA LYS A 253 17.91 -7.98 -1.73
C LYS A 253 18.85 -9.15 -1.40
N GLN A 254 19.22 -9.95 -2.39
CA GLN A 254 20.23 -11.00 -2.31
C GLN A 254 21.66 -10.49 -2.08
N HIS A 255 21.92 -9.21 -2.30
CA HIS A 255 23.21 -8.55 -2.07
C HIS A 255 23.21 -7.84 -0.72
N GLU A 256 24.38 -7.78 -0.07
CA GLU A 256 24.55 -7.07 1.22
C GLU A 256 24.18 -5.58 1.09
N ASN A 257 24.57 -4.94 -0.01
CA ASN A 257 24.12 -3.59 -0.38
C ASN A 257 23.09 -3.65 -1.51
N ALA A 258 21.85 -3.95 -1.17
CA ALA A 258 20.69 -3.98 -2.06
C ALA A 258 20.20 -2.57 -2.48
N TYR A 259 21.12 -1.75 -3.01
CA TYR A 259 20.85 -0.35 -3.33
C TYR A 259 21.34 -0.01 -4.73
N ARG A 260 20.62 0.92 -5.37
CA ARG A 260 21.02 1.61 -6.60
C ARG A 260 21.30 3.08 -6.33
N ALA A 261 21.98 3.73 -7.27
CA ALA A 261 22.02 5.19 -7.29
C ALA A 261 20.68 5.73 -7.83
N GLY A 262 20.10 6.71 -7.15
CA GLY A 262 18.87 7.42 -7.57
C GLY A 262 19.09 8.30 -8.80
N GLU A 263 18.11 9.13 -9.14
CA GLU A 263 18.27 10.04 -10.28
C GLU A 263 19.36 11.10 -10.02
N PRO A 264 20.26 11.38 -10.99
CA PRO A 264 21.36 12.32 -10.80
C PRO A 264 20.88 13.78 -10.77
N ILE A 265 21.26 14.47 -9.70
CA ILE A 265 21.08 15.91 -9.54
C ILE A 265 22.35 16.61 -10.01
N PHE A 266 22.20 17.44 -11.05
CA PHE A 266 23.27 18.24 -11.63
C PHE A 266 23.24 19.66 -11.09
N ASP A 267 24.40 20.20 -10.73
CA ASP A 267 24.54 21.62 -10.35
C ASP A 267 24.17 22.56 -11.51
N ASN A 268 24.39 22.11 -12.75
CA ASN A 268 24.03 22.82 -13.97
C ASN A 268 22.83 22.17 -14.67
N PRO A 269 21.64 22.82 -14.68
CA PRO A 269 20.45 22.27 -15.33
C PRO A 269 20.63 21.94 -16.81
N VAL A 270 21.40 22.76 -17.55
CA VAL A 270 21.65 22.54 -18.99
C VAL A 270 22.54 21.32 -19.25
N GLU A 271 23.40 20.98 -18.30
CA GLU A 271 24.15 19.71 -18.34
C GLU A 271 23.23 18.53 -18.04
N GLY A 272 22.38 18.64 -17.03
CA GLY A 272 21.37 17.64 -16.70
C GLY A 272 20.41 17.35 -17.87
N ASP A 273 19.94 18.38 -18.57
CA ASP A 273 19.08 18.22 -19.76
C ASP A 273 19.79 17.46 -20.88
N ARG A 274 21.07 17.78 -21.13
CA ARG A 274 21.87 17.08 -22.13
C ARG A 274 22.13 15.63 -21.75
N TRP A 275 22.40 15.36 -20.48
CA TRP A 275 22.61 13.99 -19.98
C TRP A 275 21.32 13.17 -20.09
N ARG A 276 20.17 13.72 -19.68
CA ARG A 276 18.86 13.05 -19.81
C ARG A 276 18.51 12.78 -21.27
N ALA A 277 18.72 13.74 -22.17
CA ALA A 277 18.53 13.53 -23.61
C ALA A 277 19.44 12.43 -24.18
N ALA A 278 20.70 12.35 -23.74
CA ALA A 278 21.61 11.29 -24.13
C ALA A 278 21.20 9.91 -23.59
N ARG A 279 20.76 9.83 -22.33
CA ARG A 279 20.20 8.59 -21.74
C ARG A 279 18.98 8.11 -22.52
N ARG A 280 18.06 9.02 -22.87
CA ARG A 280 16.87 8.70 -23.66
C ARG A 280 17.25 8.16 -25.04
N ALA A 281 18.16 8.83 -25.74
CA ALA A 281 18.67 8.35 -27.02
C ALA A 281 19.35 6.96 -26.91
N ALA A 282 20.05 6.69 -25.79
CA ALA A 282 20.66 5.39 -25.53
C ALA A 282 19.61 4.31 -25.25
N LEU A 283 18.59 4.60 -24.44
CA LEU A 283 17.43 3.72 -24.21
C LEU A 283 16.70 3.40 -25.53
N ASP A 284 16.38 4.43 -26.32
CA ASP A 284 15.69 4.29 -27.62
C ASP A 284 16.49 3.46 -28.61
N HIS A 285 17.82 3.61 -28.62
CA HIS A 285 18.71 2.82 -29.46
C HIS A 285 18.75 1.36 -29.04
N VAL A 286 18.87 1.06 -27.74
CA VAL A 286 18.79 -0.31 -27.23
C VAL A 286 17.46 -0.94 -27.64
N LEU A 287 16.35 -0.23 -27.42
CA LEU A 287 15.02 -0.72 -27.77
C LEU A 287 14.87 -1.00 -29.27
N THR A 288 15.38 -0.10 -30.13
CA THR A 288 15.38 -0.29 -31.59
C THR A 288 16.17 -1.54 -32.00
N VAL A 289 17.36 -1.72 -31.41
CA VAL A 289 18.23 -2.87 -31.67
C VAL A 289 17.52 -4.17 -31.29
N LEU A 290 16.95 -4.23 -30.08
CA LEU A 290 16.29 -5.42 -29.54
C LEU A 290 15.00 -5.75 -30.29
N ALA A 291 14.17 -4.76 -30.59
CA ALA A 291 12.92 -4.96 -31.33
C ALA A 291 13.15 -5.45 -32.77
N GLY A 292 14.22 -4.99 -33.41
CA GLY A 292 14.64 -5.47 -34.74
C GLY A 292 15.56 -6.69 -34.71
N GLY A 293 15.88 -7.19 -33.52
CA GLY A 293 16.84 -8.27 -33.29
C GLY A 293 16.29 -9.67 -33.52
N SER A 294 17.19 -10.64 -33.53
CA SER A 294 16.86 -12.07 -33.62
C SER A 294 16.00 -12.55 -32.45
N TRP A 295 16.16 -11.93 -31.29
CA TRP A 295 15.41 -12.23 -30.06
C TRP A 295 14.16 -11.36 -29.86
N GLY A 296 13.88 -10.39 -30.73
CA GLY A 296 12.79 -9.41 -30.52
C GLY A 296 11.40 -10.04 -30.38
N ARG A 297 11.17 -11.22 -30.96
CA ARG A 297 9.91 -11.97 -30.81
C ARG A 297 9.79 -12.76 -29.50
N SER A 298 10.90 -12.91 -28.78
CA SER A 298 10.99 -13.59 -27.49
C SER A 298 11.04 -12.62 -26.32
N LEU A 299 11.11 -11.31 -26.60
CA LEU A 299 11.20 -10.23 -25.60
C LEU A 299 9.90 -9.43 -25.60
N VAL A 300 9.17 -9.50 -24.49
CA VAL A 300 7.94 -8.74 -24.27
C VAL A 300 8.23 -7.57 -23.35
N LEU A 301 8.10 -6.36 -23.87
CA LEU A 301 8.37 -5.14 -23.13
C LEU A 301 7.29 -4.88 -22.06
N ARG A 302 7.72 -4.40 -20.90
CA ARG A 302 6.86 -3.96 -19.80
C ARG A 302 7.50 -2.77 -19.07
N GLY A 303 6.93 -2.41 -17.93
CA GLY A 303 7.52 -1.45 -17.02
C GLY A 303 7.35 0.00 -17.48
N SER A 304 8.26 0.86 -17.00
CA SER A 304 8.07 2.31 -17.07
C SER A 304 8.10 2.89 -18.49
N VAL A 305 8.82 2.24 -19.41
CA VAL A 305 8.99 2.71 -20.79
C VAL A 305 7.72 2.62 -21.64
N THR A 306 6.73 1.81 -21.25
CA THR A 306 5.44 1.75 -21.96
C THR A 306 4.50 2.89 -21.55
N MET A 307 4.72 3.47 -20.37
CA MET A 307 3.84 4.49 -19.79
C MET A 307 3.65 5.73 -20.67
N PRO A 308 4.67 6.30 -21.34
CA PRO A 308 4.47 7.45 -22.23
C PRO A 308 3.48 7.21 -23.38
N ALA A 309 3.34 5.97 -23.87
CA ALA A 309 2.36 5.65 -24.91
C ALA A 309 0.90 5.67 -24.39
N TRP A 310 0.71 5.45 -23.08
CA TRP A 310 -0.62 5.38 -22.46
C TRP A 310 -0.98 6.66 -21.68
N ALA A 311 -0.03 7.24 -20.97
CA ALA A 311 -0.22 8.39 -20.08
C ALA A 311 0.37 9.70 -20.64
N GLY A 312 1.08 9.65 -21.77
CA GLY A 312 1.64 10.84 -22.42
C GLY A 312 2.60 11.62 -21.50
N PRO A 313 2.52 12.97 -21.46
CA PRO A 313 3.41 13.80 -20.63
C PRO A 313 3.28 13.59 -19.11
N ALA A 314 2.22 12.91 -18.65
CA ALA A 314 2.09 12.56 -17.23
C ALA A 314 2.95 11.35 -16.85
N ALA A 315 3.42 10.56 -17.81
CA ALA A 315 4.36 9.49 -17.51
C ALA A 315 5.67 10.08 -17.00
N ARG A 316 6.20 9.52 -15.91
CA ARG A 316 7.57 9.81 -15.46
C ARG A 316 8.59 9.34 -16.50
N GLU A 317 9.78 9.94 -16.46
CA GLU A 317 10.88 9.50 -17.32
C GLU A 317 11.21 8.02 -17.05
N PRO A 318 11.29 7.16 -18.09
CA PRO A 318 11.68 5.76 -17.92
C PRO A 318 13.10 5.62 -17.37
N GLY A 319 13.26 4.80 -16.34
CA GLY A 319 14.57 4.56 -15.71
C GLY A 319 15.36 3.43 -16.36
N ASP A 320 14.65 2.48 -16.95
CA ASP A 320 15.11 1.16 -17.35
C ASP A 320 14.27 0.62 -18.51
N LEU A 321 14.74 -0.47 -19.11
CA LEU A 321 13.95 -1.31 -20.03
C LEU A 321 13.68 -2.64 -19.34
N ASP A 322 12.41 -2.95 -19.09
CA ASP A 322 12.00 -4.23 -18.51
C ASP A 322 11.42 -5.16 -19.59
N PHE A 323 11.89 -6.39 -19.65
CA PHE A 323 11.40 -7.42 -20.56
C PHE A 323 10.99 -8.69 -19.79
N VAL A 324 9.90 -9.31 -20.25
CA VAL A 324 9.58 -10.71 -19.94
C VAL A 324 9.96 -11.57 -21.14
N VAL A 325 10.65 -12.68 -20.88
CA VAL A 325 11.03 -13.63 -21.92
C VAL A 325 9.90 -14.62 -22.17
N ILE A 326 9.59 -14.86 -23.45
CA ILE A 326 8.67 -15.91 -23.88
C ILE A 326 9.38 -16.93 -24.78
N PRO A 327 9.02 -18.24 -24.71
CA PRO A 327 8.03 -18.83 -23.81
C PRO A 327 8.52 -18.92 -22.35
N ALA A 328 7.59 -18.98 -21.40
CA ALA A 328 7.88 -19.10 -19.96
C ALA A 328 8.71 -20.35 -19.59
N SER A 329 8.76 -21.35 -20.47
CA SER A 329 9.64 -22.50 -20.29
C SER A 329 11.14 -22.18 -20.37
N MET A 330 11.52 -20.99 -20.85
CA MET A 330 12.91 -20.53 -20.82
C MET A 330 13.25 -20.00 -19.42
N THR A 331 14.08 -20.74 -18.68
CA THR A 331 14.57 -20.38 -17.35
C THR A 331 15.92 -19.67 -17.42
N SER A 332 16.25 -18.86 -16.42
CA SER A 332 17.44 -18.00 -16.43
C SER A 332 18.79 -18.75 -16.44
N ASP A 333 18.77 -20.04 -16.09
CA ASP A 333 19.91 -20.94 -16.02
C ASP A 333 20.07 -21.81 -17.28
N SER A 334 19.09 -21.78 -18.18
CA SER A 334 19.06 -22.52 -19.44
C SER A 334 20.15 -22.07 -20.43
N ALA A 335 20.48 -22.94 -21.39
CA ALA A 335 21.44 -22.60 -22.44
C ALA A 335 20.87 -21.52 -23.39
N GLU A 336 19.56 -21.56 -23.61
CA GLU A 336 18.78 -20.61 -24.39
C GLU A 336 18.83 -19.21 -23.77
N ALA A 337 18.68 -19.09 -22.44
CA ALA A 337 18.81 -17.81 -21.75
C ALA A 337 20.22 -17.22 -21.90
N ARG A 338 21.28 -18.05 -21.81
CA ARG A 338 22.65 -17.58 -22.04
C ARG A 338 22.85 -17.10 -23.48
N ALA A 339 22.36 -17.86 -24.45
CA ALA A 339 22.42 -17.48 -25.87
C ALA A 339 21.63 -16.19 -26.16
N LEU A 340 20.52 -15.96 -25.48
CA LEU A 340 19.73 -14.72 -25.55
C LEU A 340 20.54 -13.54 -25.02
N LEU A 341 21.13 -13.65 -23.83
CA LEU A 341 21.91 -12.57 -23.21
C LEU A 341 23.16 -12.24 -24.04
N ASP A 342 23.91 -13.26 -24.47
CA ASP A 342 25.07 -13.09 -25.35
C ASP A 342 24.66 -12.46 -26.70
N GLY A 343 23.51 -12.89 -27.23
CA GLY A 343 22.93 -12.37 -28.46
C GLY A 343 22.59 -10.88 -28.37
N ILE A 344 22.00 -10.44 -27.26
CA ILE A 344 21.71 -9.02 -26.98
C ILE A 344 22.98 -8.18 -27.04
N VAL A 345 24.04 -8.62 -26.35
CA VAL A 345 25.32 -7.89 -26.29
C VAL A 345 25.97 -7.85 -27.68
N ALA A 346 25.97 -8.96 -28.41
CA ALA A 346 26.51 -9.05 -29.76
C ALA A 346 25.74 -8.14 -30.75
N GLU A 347 24.41 -8.09 -30.63
CA GLU A 347 23.55 -7.25 -31.47
C GLU A 347 23.74 -5.76 -31.24
N LEU A 348 23.96 -5.35 -29.99
CA LEU A 348 24.32 -3.97 -29.63
C LEU A 348 25.72 -3.62 -30.15
N ALA A 349 26.68 -4.54 -30.05
CA ALA A 349 28.03 -4.35 -30.59
C ALA A 349 28.06 -4.23 -32.13
N ALA A 350 27.21 -5.00 -32.82
CA ALA A 350 27.10 -4.96 -34.28
C ALA A 350 26.38 -3.71 -34.81
N ARG A 351 25.58 -3.05 -33.97
CA ARG A 351 24.81 -1.84 -34.31
C ARG A 351 25.13 -0.71 -33.32
N PRO A 352 26.35 -0.15 -33.36
CA PRO A 352 26.73 0.91 -32.44
C PRO A 352 25.89 2.17 -32.66
N GLY A 353 25.50 2.83 -31.57
CA GLY A 353 24.72 4.07 -31.61
C GLY A 353 24.54 4.67 -30.22
N ALA A 354 24.13 5.95 -30.20
CA ALA A 354 23.87 6.72 -28.97
C ALA A 354 25.00 6.70 -27.91
N GLY A 355 26.24 6.47 -28.34
CA GLY A 355 27.41 6.44 -27.46
C GLY A 355 27.50 5.23 -26.52
N LEU A 356 26.64 4.20 -26.73
CA LEU A 356 26.64 2.96 -25.97
C LEU A 356 27.97 2.20 -26.10
N ARG A 357 28.36 1.53 -25.01
CA ARG A 357 29.61 0.77 -24.85
C ARG A 357 29.30 -0.69 -24.50
N PRO A 358 28.76 -1.48 -25.46
CA PRO A 358 28.33 -2.85 -25.20
C PRO A 358 29.47 -3.78 -24.76
N GLU A 359 30.72 -3.46 -25.11
CA GLU A 359 31.90 -4.20 -24.67
C GLU A 359 32.21 -4.04 -23.17
N ARG A 360 31.52 -3.10 -22.49
CA ARG A 360 31.64 -2.82 -21.05
C ARG A 360 30.36 -3.18 -20.29
N VAL A 361 29.50 -4.02 -20.87
CA VAL A 361 28.28 -4.46 -20.19
C VAL A 361 28.63 -5.20 -18.89
N GLU A 362 27.90 -4.88 -17.83
CA GLU A 362 27.95 -5.63 -16.58
C GLU A 362 26.61 -6.31 -16.33
N GLN A 363 26.67 -7.51 -15.75
CA GLN A 363 25.49 -8.34 -15.49
C GLN A 363 25.38 -8.66 -14.00
N SER A 364 24.16 -8.63 -13.47
CA SER A 364 23.82 -9.18 -12.16
C SER A 364 22.56 -10.03 -12.26
N ALA A 365 22.46 -11.05 -11.42
CA ALA A 365 21.20 -11.72 -11.16
C ALA A 365 20.30 -10.80 -10.29
N ILE A 366 18.99 -10.80 -10.55
CA ILE A 366 17.98 -9.97 -9.87
C ILE A 366 16.71 -10.79 -9.58
N TRP A 367 16.01 -10.43 -8.51
CA TRP A 367 14.73 -11.05 -8.09
C TRP A 367 13.63 -10.00 -8.12
N THR A 368 12.98 -9.85 -9.27
CA THR A 368 11.99 -8.79 -9.49
C THR A 368 10.74 -9.05 -8.64
N TYR A 369 10.44 -8.11 -7.72
CA TYR A 369 9.35 -8.18 -6.73
C TYR A 369 9.35 -9.48 -5.91
N GLU A 370 10.55 -9.96 -5.54
CA GLU A 370 10.81 -11.18 -4.76
C GLU A 370 10.30 -12.50 -5.39
N ARG A 371 9.84 -12.45 -6.64
CA ARG A 371 9.13 -13.56 -7.30
C ARG A 371 9.83 -14.08 -8.54
N ALA A 372 10.29 -13.16 -9.38
CA ALA A 372 10.69 -13.52 -10.74
C ALA A 372 12.21 -13.46 -10.89
N ASP A 373 12.78 -14.57 -11.35
CA ASP A 373 14.21 -14.71 -11.62
C ASP A 373 14.57 -13.94 -12.89
N GLY A 374 15.51 -13.00 -12.74
CA GLY A 374 15.92 -12.12 -13.82
C GLY A 374 17.41 -11.90 -13.92
N ARG A 375 17.79 -11.25 -15.03
CA ARG A 375 19.13 -10.73 -15.29
C ARG A 375 19.04 -9.25 -15.59
N ARG A 376 19.83 -8.47 -14.86
CA ARG A 376 20.06 -7.05 -15.12
C ARG A 376 21.32 -6.90 -15.93
N LEU A 377 21.21 -6.26 -17.08
CA LEU A 377 22.33 -5.78 -17.88
C LEU A 377 22.45 -4.27 -17.67
N VAL A 378 23.66 -3.78 -17.40
CA VAL A 378 23.95 -2.34 -17.38
C VAL A 378 24.96 -2.03 -18.48
N ILE A 379 24.54 -1.20 -19.43
CA ILE A 379 25.30 -0.81 -20.61
C ILE A 379 25.73 0.66 -20.47
N PRO A 380 27.03 0.95 -20.28
CA PRO A 380 27.50 2.33 -20.21
C PRO A 380 27.27 3.09 -21.52
N PHE A 381 27.05 4.39 -21.44
CA PHE A 381 27.05 5.28 -22.61
C PHE A 381 27.85 6.55 -22.34
N THR A 382 28.41 7.11 -23.40
CA THR A 382 29.21 8.34 -23.36
C THR A 382 28.66 9.37 -24.33
N GLY A 383 28.87 10.65 -24.04
CA GLY A 383 28.44 11.73 -24.91
C GLY A 383 29.34 12.96 -24.81
N SER A 384 29.21 13.87 -25.77
CA SER A 384 29.96 15.12 -25.75
C SER A 384 29.53 16.00 -24.57
N ARG A 385 30.46 16.31 -23.66
CA ARG A 385 30.26 17.26 -22.55
C ARG A 385 29.14 16.84 -21.58
N ILE A 386 29.05 15.54 -21.31
CA ILE A 386 28.25 14.94 -20.23
C ILE A 386 29.11 13.89 -19.53
N PRO A 387 28.92 13.63 -18.23
CA PRO A 387 29.53 12.48 -17.57
C PRO A 387 29.01 11.17 -18.19
N GLU A 388 29.79 10.10 -18.03
CA GLU A 388 29.35 8.75 -18.40
C GLU A 388 28.07 8.39 -17.62
N GLY A 389 27.09 7.85 -18.34
CA GLY A 389 25.88 7.28 -17.75
C GLY A 389 25.76 5.81 -18.12
N ALA A 390 24.65 5.19 -17.74
CA ALA A 390 24.35 3.82 -18.14
C ALA A 390 22.86 3.62 -18.41
N VAL A 391 22.56 2.65 -19.27
CA VAL A 391 21.23 2.12 -19.52
C VAL A 391 21.09 0.79 -18.80
N GLN A 392 20.01 0.62 -18.05
CA GLN A 392 19.65 -0.63 -17.41
C GLN A 392 18.63 -1.39 -18.25
N VAL A 393 18.85 -2.69 -18.43
CA VAL A 393 17.90 -3.62 -19.07
C VAL A 393 17.68 -4.80 -18.14
N ASP A 394 16.46 -4.95 -17.66
CA ASP A 394 16.05 -6.05 -16.79
C ASP A 394 15.27 -7.08 -17.60
N ILE A 395 15.70 -8.33 -17.53
CA ILE A 395 15.15 -9.44 -18.32
C ILE A 395 14.68 -10.50 -17.34
N VAL A 396 13.38 -10.75 -17.31
CA VAL A 396 12.71 -11.72 -16.44
C VAL A 396 12.43 -13.01 -17.22
N PHE A 397 12.75 -14.15 -16.61
CA PHE A 397 12.56 -15.49 -17.15
C PHE A 397 11.50 -16.25 -16.35
N GLY A 398 10.91 -17.29 -16.94
CA GLY A 398 9.99 -18.17 -16.20
C GLY A 398 8.58 -17.62 -15.95
N GLU A 399 8.32 -16.35 -16.25
CA GLU A 399 7.05 -15.68 -15.96
C GLU A 399 5.97 -16.03 -17.01
N GLU A 400 4.80 -16.47 -16.56
CA GLU A 400 3.65 -16.67 -17.44
C GLU A 400 2.93 -15.36 -17.75
N LEU A 401 2.50 -15.19 -19.00
CA LEU A 401 1.70 -14.04 -19.43
C LEU A 401 0.23 -14.45 -19.53
N PRO A 402 -0.64 -14.08 -18.57
CA PRO A 402 -2.05 -14.47 -18.58
C PRO A 402 -2.84 -13.78 -19.70
N ILE A 403 -2.31 -12.67 -20.23
CA ILE A 403 -2.82 -11.97 -21.41
C ILE A 403 -1.71 -11.97 -22.46
N ALA A 404 -2.06 -12.32 -23.69
CA ALA A 404 -1.13 -12.30 -24.81
C ALA A 404 -0.57 -10.89 -25.03
N PRO A 405 0.74 -10.73 -25.29
CA PRO A 405 1.33 -9.43 -25.57
C PRO A 405 0.89 -8.88 -26.92
N GLU A 406 0.89 -7.55 -27.04
CA GLU A 406 0.41 -6.82 -28.21
C GLU A 406 1.50 -5.90 -28.77
N PRO A 407 1.52 -5.63 -30.09
CA PRO A 407 2.41 -4.62 -30.67
C PRO A 407 2.05 -3.22 -30.15
N LEU A 408 3.01 -2.54 -29.53
CA LEU A 408 2.87 -1.17 -29.01
C LEU A 408 3.85 -0.22 -29.73
N LEU A 409 3.32 0.86 -30.31
CA LEU A 409 4.16 1.93 -30.86
C LEU A 409 4.49 2.93 -29.75
N LEU A 410 5.78 3.02 -29.40
CA LEU A 410 6.26 3.94 -28.38
C LEU A 410 6.63 5.30 -28.98
N PRO A 411 6.50 6.41 -28.22
CA PRO A 411 7.03 7.69 -28.64
C PRO A 411 8.53 7.60 -28.99
N GLY A 412 8.92 8.12 -30.15
CA GLY A 412 10.32 8.08 -30.61
C GLY A 412 10.73 6.79 -31.35
N GLN A 413 9.85 5.79 -31.43
CA GLN A 413 10.09 4.55 -32.19
C GLN A 413 9.32 4.56 -33.51
N ASP A 414 9.97 4.11 -34.60
CA ASP A 414 9.34 4.02 -35.93
C ASP A 414 8.55 2.73 -36.14
N ARG A 415 8.74 1.73 -35.27
CA ARG A 415 8.14 0.40 -35.37
C ARG A 415 7.57 -0.02 -34.03
N PRO A 416 6.47 -0.79 -34.02
CA PRO A 416 5.92 -1.30 -32.79
C PRO A 416 6.84 -2.37 -32.18
N VAL A 417 6.88 -2.40 -30.86
CA VAL A 417 7.57 -3.40 -30.05
C VAL A 417 6.53 -4.32 -29.41
N LEU A 418 6.84 -5.60 -29.22
CA LEU A 418 5.94 -6.50 -28.53
C LEU A 418 5.91 -6.11 -27.04
N ALA A 419 4.75 -5.80 -26.48
CA ALA A 419 4.64 -5.31 -25.10
C ALA A 419 3.42 -5.92 -24.37
N VAL A 420 3.45 -5.88 -23.04
CA VAL A 420 2.25 -6.18 -22.24
C VAL A 420 1.19 -5.10 -22.44
N THR A 421 -0.08 -5.47 -22.30
CA THR A 421 -1.19 -4.51 -22.37
C THR A 421 -1.19 -3.59 -21.15
N ALA A 422 -1.82 -2.41 -21.28
CA ALA A 422 -2.00 -1.49 -20.17
C ALA A 422 -2.76 -2.14 -18.99
N GLY A 423 -3.75 -2.98 -19.29
CA GLY A 423 -4.51 -3.73 -18.29
C GLY A 423 -3.66 -4.75 -17.52
N LEU A 424 -2.79 -5.52 -18.20
CA LEU A 424 -1.87 -6.43 -17.52
C LEU A 424 -0.82 -5.67 -16.70
N SER A 425 -0.31 -4.56 -17.22
CA SER A 425 0.58 -3.67 -16.47
C SER A 425 -0.08 -3.20 -15.17
N LEU A 426 -1.34 -2.74 -15.23
CA LEU A 426 -2.09 -2.33 -14.04
C LEU A 426 -2.30 -3.50 -13.07
N ALA A 427 -2.68 -4.67 -13.57
CA ALA A 427 -2.91 -5.85 -12.74
C ALA A 427 -1.65 -6.23 -11.94
N TRP A 428 -0.48 -6.18 -12.56
CA TRP A 428 0.79 -6.40 -11.88
C TRP A 428 1.15 -5.31 -10.89
N LYS A 429 0.92 -4.02 -11.19
CA LYS A 429 1.13 -2.95 -10.20
C LYS A 429 0.27 -3.16 -8.95
N LEU A 430 -1.00 -3.57 -9.12
CA LEU A 430 -1.88 -3.91 -8.00
C LEU A 430 -1.39 -5.12 -7.21
N LEU A 431 -0.92 -6.17 -7.90
CA LEU A 431 -0.29 -7.32 -7.25
C LEU A 431 0.89 -6.87 -6.38
N TRP A 432 1.84 -6.12 -6.94
CA TRP A 432 3.05 -5.70 -6.22
C TRP A 432 2.73 -4.81 -5.02
N LEU A 433 1.82 -3.84 -5.18
CA LEU A 433 1.41 -2.96 -4.09
C LEU A 433 0.68 -3.71 -2.97
N ALA A 434 -0.05 -4.79 -3.29
CA ALA A 434 -0.79 -5.57 -2.31
C ALA A 434 0.05 -6.62 -1.57
N THR A 435 1.10 -7.14 -2.22
CA THR A 435 1.75 -8.41 -1.79
C THR A 435 3.25 -8.32 -1.63
N ASP A 436 3.92 -7.27 -2.12
CA ASP A 436 5.35 -7.13 -1.93
C ASP A 436 5.67 -6.63 -0.51
N CYS A 437 6.80 -7.08 0.05
CA CYS A 437 7.28 -6.62 1.36
C CYS A 437 7.74 -5.15 1.33
N TYR A 438 8.02 -4.61 0.13
CA TYR A 438 8.54 -3.25 -0.07
C TYR A 438 7.81 -2.51 -1.20
N PRO A 439 6.50 -2.23 -1.07
CA PRO A 439 5.72 -1.57 -2.12
C PRO A 439 6.31 -0.18 -2.44
N GLN A 440 6.49 0.11 -3.74
CA GLN A 440 7.21 1.31 -4.19
C GLN A 440 6.26 2.41 -4.66
N GLY A 441 6.55 3.67 -4.32
CA GLY A 441 5.75 4.83 -4.73
C GLY A 441 5.65 5.02 -6.24
N LYS A 442 6.69 4.65 -7.00
CA LYS A 442 6.65 4.64 -8.48
C LYS A 442 5.56 3.71 -9.02
N ASP A 443 5.30 2.60 -8.33
CA ASP A 443 4.30 1.62 -8.76
C ASP A 443 2.89 2.10 -8.46
N LEU A 444 2.69 2.80 -7.33
CA LEU A 444 1.43 3.50 -7.02
C LEU A 444 1.14 4.61 -8.03
N TYR A 445 2.14 5.42 -8.37
CA TYR A 445 2.00 6.47 -9.37
C TYR A 445 1.59 5.91 -10.74
N ASP A 446 2.33 4.90 -11.22
CA ASP A 446 2.04 4.25 -12.50
C ASP A 446 0.64 3.59 -12.48
N ALA A 447 0.25 2.94 -11.37
CA ALA A 447 -1.07 2.32 -11.19
C ALA A 447 -2.21 3.34 -11.30
N VAL A 448 -2.07 4.52 -10.67
CA VAL A 448 -3.07 5.59 -10.77
C VAL A 448 -3.24 6.04 -12.22
N LEU A 449 -2.14 6.32 -12.91
CA LEU A 449 -2.21 6.79 -14.29
C LEU A 449 -2.84 5.75 -15.23
N LEU A 450 -2.53 4.46 -15.02
CA LEU A 450 -3.13 3.34 -15.73
C LEU A 450 -4.62 3.20 -15.42
N ALA A 451 -5.02 3.17 -14.15
CA ALA A 451 -6.43 3.01 -13.75
C ALA A 451 -7.33 4.16 -14.24
N GLU A 452 -6.78 5.36 -14.39
CA GLU A 452 -7.52 6.50 -14.95
C GLU A 452 -7.70 6.42 -16.48
N ARG A 453 -6.99 5.54 -17.19
CA ARG A 453 -6.91 5.52 -18.67
C ARG A 453 -7.15 4.16 -19.32
N ALA A 454 -7.05 3.09 -18.55
CA ALA A 454 -7.21 1.71 -18.97
C ALA A 454 -8.08 0.96 -17.96
N THR A 455 -8.71 -0.11 -18.42
CA THR A 455 -9.50 -1.01 -17.58
C THR A 455 -8.68 -2.26 -17.25
N VAL A 456 -8.99 -2.86 -16.10
CA VAL A 456 -8.42 -4.14 -15.68
C VAL A 456 -9.54 -5.01 -15.10
N ASP A 457 -9.55 -6.29 -15.46
CA ASP A 457 -10.51 -7.24 -14.91
C ASP A 457 -10.16 -7.58 -13.45
N LEU A 458 -11.11 -7.36 -12.54
CA LEU A 458 -10.97 -7.72 -11.13
C LEU A 458 -10.72 -9.22 -10.94
N ALA A 459 -11.29 -10.09 -11.79
CA ALA A 459 -11.06 -11.53 -11.71
C ALA A 459 -9.58 -11.86 -11.95
N LEU A 460 -8.96 -11.25 -12.97
CA LEU A 460 -7.53 -11.40 -13.26
C LEU A 460 -6.67 -10.89 -12.10
N VAL A 461 -6.98 -9.73 -11.53
CA VAL A 461 -6.22 -9.18 -10.39
C VAL A 461 -6.27 -10.15 -9.21
N ARG A 462 -7.45 -10.68 -8.89
CA ARG A 462 -7.62 -11.67 -7.81
C ARG A 462 -6.94 -13.00 -8.10
N GLU A 463 -6.92 -13.43 -9.37
CA GLU A 463 -6.18 -14.64 -9.79
C GLU A 463 -4.68 -14.46 -9.57
N LEU A 464 -4.12 -13.33 -9.99
CA LEU A 464 -2.70 -13.01 -9.81
C LEU A 464 -2.29 -12.89 -8.34
N MET A 465 -3.19 -12.40 -7.47
CA MET A 465 -2.92 -12.29 -6.03
C MET A 465 -3.07 -13.61 -5.26
N ARG A 466 -3.80 -14.59 -5.82
CA ARG A 466 -4.13 -15.84 -5.12
C ARG A 466 -2.93 -16.67 -4.67
N PRO A 467 -1.82 -16.78 -5.42
CA PRO A 467 -0.63 -17.49 -4.95
C PRO A 467 -0.05 -16.93 -3.65
N GLU A 468 -0.19 -15.63 -3.41
CA GLU A 468 0.37 -14.92 -2.25
C GLU A 468 -0.63 -14.80 -1.10
N LEU A 469 -1.89 -14.49 -1.43
CA LEU A 469 -2.93 -14.15 -0.45
C LEU A 469 -3.91 -15.31 -0.18
N GLY A 470 -3.83 -16.42 -0.92
CA GLY A 470 -4.77 -17.52 -0.81
C GLY A 470 -6.23 -17.06 -1.02
N ASP A 471 -7.11 -17.44 -0.09
CA ASP A 471 -8.53 -17.07 -0.15
C ASP A 471 -8.77 -15.57 0.10
N GLU A 472 -7.83 -14.86 0.72
CA GLU A 472 -7.97 -13.42 0.95
C GLU A 472 -7.99 -12.62 -0.36
N ALA A 473 -7.35 -13.14 -1.41
CA ALA A 473 -7.42 -12.55 -2.75
C ALA A 473 -8.87 -12.39 -3.22
N GLY A 474 -9.77 -13.32 -2.87
CA GLY A 474 -11.19 -13.25 -3.22
C GLY A 474 -11.92 -12.05 -2.63
N ARG A 475 -11.39 -11.45 -1.55
CA ARG A 475 -11.95 -10.29 -0.86
C ARG A 475 -11.39 -8.95 -1.36
N PHE A 476 -10.39 -8.96 -2.26
CA PHE A 476 -9.80 -7.74 -2.78
C PHE A 476 -10.83 -6.91 -3.58
N THR A 477 -10.95 -5.63 -3.28
CA THR A 477 -11.81 -4.65 -3.95
C THR A 477 -11.09 -3.32 -4.14
N ALA A 478 -11.74 -2.36 -4.80
CA ALA A 478 -11.19 -1.01 -4.96
C ALA A 478 -10.94 -0.34 -3.60
N GLU A 479 -11.80 -0.60 -2.62
CA GLU A 479 -11.65 -0.11 -1.25
C GLU A 479 -10.40 -0.65 -0.55
N SER A 480 -9.98 -1.90 -0.84
CA SER A 480 -8.79 -2.51 -0.24
C SER A 480 -7.54 -1.64 -0.39
N VAL A 481 -7.43 -0.88 -1.49
CA VAL A 481 -6.33 0.06 -1.76
C VAL A 481 -6.19 1.14 -0.69
N LEU A 482 -7.31 1.60 -0.11
CA LEU A 482 -7.29 2.65 0.94
C LEU A 482 -6.60 2.19 2.23
N SER A 483 -6.42 0.88 2.39
CA SER A 483 -5.89 0.26 3.60
C SER A 483 -4.43 -0.17 3.52
N TRP A 484 -3.80 -0.04 2.35
CA TRP A 484 -2.40 -0.43 2.19
C TRP A 484 -1.50 0.42 3.09
N PRO A 485 -0.77 -0.21 4.02
CA PRO A 485 0.18 0.51 4.85
C PRO A 485 1.45 0.83 4.05
N ASP A 486 2.06 1.97 4.35
CA ASP A 486 3.48 2.25 4.13
C ASP A 486 4.01 1.95 2.70
N VAL A 487 3.35 2.49 1.66
CA VAL A 487 3.96 2.58 0.33
C VAL A 487 5.15 3.52 0.40
N GLU A 488 6.33 3.08 -0.03
CA GLU A 488 7.54 3.89 0.02
C GLU A 488 7.43 5.07 -0.97
N TRP A 489 6.92 6.20 -0.46
CA TRP A 489 6.64 7.40 -1.25
C TRP A 489 7.84 8.34 -1.34
N ASP A 490 8.69 8.36 -0.31
CA ASP A 490 9.74 9.35 -0.15
C ASP A 490 10.79 9.28 -1.26
N ASN A 491 11.24 8.09 -1.69
CA ASN A 491 12.17 8.00 -2.81
C ASN A 491 11.52 8.44 -4.12
N PHE A 492 10.23 8.15 -4.33
CA PHE A 492 9.52 8.59 -5.53
C PHE A 492 9.36 10.11 -5.57
N PHE A 493 8.90 10.71 -4.47
CA PHE A 493 8.82 12.16 -4.31
C PHE A 493 10.18 12.85 -4.50
N ARG A 494 11.26 12.21 -4.06
CA ARG A 494 12.64 12.71 -4.23
C ARG A 494 13.14 12.63 -5.66
N ASP A 495 12.90 11.52 -6.35
CA ASP A 495 13.35 11.30 -7.74
C ASP A 495 12.52 12.15 -8.73
N TYR A 496 11.25 12.46 -8.42
CA TYR A 496 10.33 13.18 -9.33
C TYR A 496 9.47 14.27 -8.64
N PRO A 497 10.08 15.27 -7.97
CA PRO A 497 9.35 16.29 -7.20
C PRO A 497 8.46 17.20 -8.05
N GLU A 498 8.65 17.24 -9.36
CA GLU A 498 7.82 18.00 -10.31
C GLU A 498 6.51 17.30 -10.70
N LEU A 499 6.43 15.97 -10.52
CA LEU A 499 5.26 15.18 -10.91
C LEU A 499 4.19 15.09 -9.81
N VAL A 500 4.57 15.37 -8.58
CA VAL A 500 3.72 15.23 -7.40
C VAL A 500 3.85 16.44 -6.49
N THR A 501 2.73 16.89 -5.94
CA THR A 501 2.74 18.07 -5.03
C THR A 501 2.52 17.67 -3.58
N GLU A 502 2.06 16.44 -3.37
CA GLU A 502 1.70 15.86 -2.09
C GLU A 502 2.90 15.10 -1.49
N PRO A 503 3.26 15.37 -0.22
CA PRO A 503 4.43 14.77 0.41
C PRO A 503 4.20 13.34 0.91
N HIS A 504 3.05 12.74 0.63
CA HIS A 504 2.68 11.39 1.07
C HIS A 504 1.72 10.72 0.08
N GLU A 505 1.63 9.39 0.14
CA GLU A 505 0.93 8.50 -0.78
C GLU A 505 -0.60 8.55 -0.70
N GLN A 506 -1.17 9.01 0.42
CA GLN A 506 -2.62 8.92 0.69
C GLN A 506 -3.54 9.49 -0.43
N PRO A 507 -3.28 10.67 -1.01
CA PRO A 507 -4.08 11.20 -2.13
C PRO A 507 -4.03 10.31 -3.36
N TRP A 508 -2.90 9.62 -3.59
CA TRP A 508 -2.73 8.70 -4.70
C TRP A 508 -3.44 7.36 -4.48
N LEU A 509 -3.43 6.83 -3.25
CA LEU A 509 -4.26 5.67 -2.88
C LEU A 509 -5.75 5.96 -3.09
N ARG A 510 -6.22 7.14 -2.66
CA ARG A 510 -7.60 7.59 -2.88
C ARG A 510 -7.96 7.68 -4.35
N ARG A 511 -7.10 8.28 -5.17
CA ARG A 511 -7.30 8.38 -6.63
C ARG A 511 -7.36 6.99 -7.28
N LEU A 512 -6.43 6.10 -6.91
CA LEU A 512 -6.41 4.72 -7.41
C LEU A 512 -7.71 4.00 -7.06
N ALA A 513 -8.11 4.04 -5.79
CA ALA A 513 -9.32 3.39 -5.31
C ALA A 513 -10.57 3.89 -6.07
N VAL A 514 -10.71 5.20 -6.27
CA VAL A 514 -11.84 5.78 -7.03
C VAL A 514 -11.82 5.36 -8.51
N ALA A 515 -10.64 5.34 -9.14
CA ALA A 515 -10.52 4.93 -10.54
C ALA A 515 -10.89 3.45 -10.73
N LEU A 516 -10.45 2.57 -9.83
CA LEU A 516 -10.78 1.15 -9.84
C LEU A 516 -12.26 0.90 -9.55
N ASP A 517 -12.84 1.61 -8.57
CA ASP A 517 -14.26 1.49 -8.21
C ASP A 517 -15.16 1.79 -9.42
N ARG A 518 -14.84 2.85 -10.18
CA ARG A 518 -15.54 3.17 -11.44
C ARG A 518 -15.38 2.13 -12.54
N SER A 519 -14.27 1.38 -12.54
CA SER A 519 -14.02 0.34 -13.54
C SER A 519 -14.62 -1.01 -13.17
N TRP A 520 -14.92 -1.25 -11.89
CA TRP A 520 -15.42 -2.53 -11.37
C TRP A 520 -16.89 -2.48 -10.93
N SER A 521 -17.48 -1.29 -10.88
CA SER A 521 -18.93 -1.07 -10.79
C SER A 521 -19.60 -1.22 -12.16
#